data_AF-A0AA38GNS0-F1
#
_entry.id   AF-A0AA38GNS0-F1
#
_cell.length_a   1.000
_cell.length_b   1.000
_cell.length_c   1.000
_cell.angle_alpha   90.00
_cell.angle_beta   90.00
_cell.angle_gamma   90.00
#
_symmetry.space_group_name_H-M   'P 1'
#
loop_
_entity.id
_entity.type
_entity.pdbx_description
1 polymer ?
#
loop_
_entity_poly.entity_id
_entity_poly.type
_entity_poly.pdbx_seq_one_letter_code
_entity_poly.pdbx_strand_id
1 'polypeptide(L)' 'MNISQRQWHTKVSRALWEDRITVKKAIGTSPYKLVYGKEAALPLTLELNSLALAQKMEFEGTDQREVKMVEL' A
#
# COMPACT_ATOMS: atom_id res chain seq x y z
N MET A 1 10.02 -3.13 -13.11
CA MET A 1 9.26 -2.29 -12.15
C MET A 1 9.81 -0.88 -12.20
N ASN A 2 9.06 0.07 -12.78
CA ASN A 2 9.48 1.48 -12.83
C ASN A 2 9.37 2.08 -11.43
N ILE A 3 10.50 2.25 -10.75
CA ILE A 3 10.57 2.94 -9.46
C ILE A 3 10.72 4.42 -9.82
N SER A 4 9.61 5.10 -10.07
CA SER A 4 9.67 6.55 -10.14
C SER A 4 10.03 7.08 -8.76
N GLN A 5 10.94 8.04 -8.70
CA GLN A 5 11.36 8.69 -7.46
C GLN A 5 10.20 9.38 -6.73
N ARG A 6 9.00 9.44 -7.32
CA ARG A 6 7.79 9.97 -6.68
C ARG A 6 7.11 9.00 -5.72
N GLN A 7 7.32 7.69 -5.84
CA GLN A 7 6.52 6.67 -5.12
C GLN A 7 7.30 5.92 -4.03
N TRP A 8 8.52 6.34 -3.70
CA TRP A 8 9.36 5.64 -2.72
C TRP A 8 8.69 5.57 -1.34
N HIS A 9 8.08 6.67 -0.89
CA HIS A 9 7.49 6.77 0.44
C HIS A 9 6.36 5.76 0.64
N THR A 10 5.52 5.55 -0.37
CA THR A 10 4.44 4.57 -0.35
C THR A 10 4.98 3.14 -0.32
N LYS A 11 6.01 2.85 -1.12
CA LYS A 11 6.63 1.52 -1.17
C LYS A 11 7.35 1.17 0.14
N VAL A 12 8.08 2.12 0.72
CA VAL A 12 8.75 1.96 2.02
C VAL A 12 7.73 1.74 3.13
N SER A 13 6.66 2.55 3.17
CA SER A 13 5.60 2.39 4.18
C SER A 13 4.94 1.01 4.10
N ARG A 14 4.70 0.51 2.88
CA ARG A 14 4.17 -0.84 2.66
C ARG A 14 5.14 -1.93 3.10
N ALA A 15 6.41 -1.84 2.69
CA ALA A 15 7.42 -2.81 3.09
C ALA A 15 7.59 -2.87 4.61
N LEU A 16 7.59 -1.73 5.31
CA LEU A 16 7.63 -1.66 6.77
C LEU A 16 6.36 -2.24 7.42
N TRP A 17 5.20 -2.07 6.80
CA TRP A 17 3.97 -2.70 7.29
C TRP A 17 4.05 -4.22 7.16
N GLU A 18 4.40 -4.74 5.99
CA GLU A 18 4.58 -6.17 5.74
C GLU A 18 5.64 -6.77 6.68
N ASP A 19 6.76 -6.08 6.90
CA ASP A 19 7.81 -6.52 7.82
C ASP A 19 7.32 -6.69 9.27
N ARG A 20 6.49 -5.76 9.75
CA ARG A 20 5.95 -5.76 11.12
C ARG A 20 4.95 -6.87 11.37
N ILE A 21 4.15 -7.23 10.37
CA ILE A 21 3.10 -8.25 10.49
C ILE A 21 3.59 -9.65 10.11
N THR A 22 4.74 -9.76 9.43
CA THR A 22 5.33 -11.03 9.02
C THR A 22 5.99 -11.74 10.21
N VAL A 23 5.72 -13.04 10.35
CA VAL A 23 6.35 -13.89 11.35
C VAL A 23 7.85 -14.00 11.06
N LYS A 24 8.68 -13.63 12.04
CA LYS A 24 10.14 -13.74 11.94
C LYS A 24 10.59 -15.11 12.41
N LYS A 25 11.34 -15.84 11.58
CA LYS A 25 11.85 -17.19 11.91
C LYS A 25 12.66 -17.24 13.21
N ALA A 26 13.42 -16.19 13.52
CA ALA A 26 14.23 -16.12 14.74
C ALA A 26 13.40 -16.00 16.03
N ILE A 27 12.21 -15.40 15.95
CA ILE A 27 11.36 -15.10 17.11
C ILE A 27 10.14 -16.04 17.14
N GLY A 28 9.78 -16.66 16.01
CA GLY A 28 8.59 -17.50 15.88
C GLY A 28 7.27 -16.73 15.87
N THR A 29 7.30 -15.40 15.91
CA THR A 29 6.11 -14.55 15.85
C THR A 29 6.34 -13.24 15.08
N SER A 30 5.28 -12.48 14.83
CA SER A 30 5.36 -11.17 14.18
C SER A 30 5.85 -10.11 15.18
N PRO A 31 6.72 -9.17 14.76
CA PRO A 31 7.13 -8.06 15.62
C PRO A 31 5.93 -7.26 16.17
N TYR A 32 4.87 -7.11 15.38
CA TYR A 32 3.63 -6.45 15.81
C TYR A 32 3.00 -7.15 17.03
N LYS A 33 2.90 -8.48 17.02
CA LYS A 33 2.32 -9.24 18.13
C LYS A 33 3.12 -9.08 19.42
N LEU A 34 4.44 -9.00 19.33
CA LEU A 34 5.28 -8.77 20.51
C LEU A 34 4.99 -7.42 21.18
N VAL A 35 4.78 -6.36 20.37
CA VAL A 35 4.57 -5.01 20.90
C VAL A 35 3.16 -4.81 21.43
N TYR A 36 2.15 -5.35 20.74
CA TYR A 36 0.73 -5.07 21.04
C TYR A 36 -0.01 -6.25 21.68
N GLY A 37 0.62 -7.41 21.83
CA GLY A 37 0.03 -8.60 22.44
C GLY A 37 -1.02 -9.33 21.59
N LYS A 38 -1.30 -8.86 20.36
CA LYS A 38 -2.28 -9.47 19.44
C LYS A 38 -1.79 -9.44 18.00
N GLU A 39 -2.30 -10.35 17.18
CA GLU A 39 -1.99 -10.37 15.75
C GLU A 39 -2.51 -9.09 15.08
N ALA A 40 -1.79 -8.62 14.06
CA ALA A 40 -2.22 -7.46 13.30
C ALA A 40 -3.48 -7.82 12.49
N ALA A 41 -4.64 -7.31 12.92
CA ALA A 41 -5.79 -7.20 12.04
C ALA A 41 -5.58 -5.97 11.16
N LEU A 42 -5.73 -6.10 9.84
CA LEU A 42 -5.73 -4.96 8.94
C LEU A 42 -6.81 -3.98 9.43
N PRO A 43 -6.45 -2.75 9.83
CA PRO A 43 -7.46 -1.79 10.22
C PRO A 43 -8.33 -1.52 8.99
N LEU A 44 -9.66 -1.54 9.16
CA LEU A 44 -10.61 -1.16 8.12
C LEU A 44 -10.24 0.18 7.47
N THR A 45 -9.65 1.10 8.24
CA THR A 45 -9.12 2.38 7.78
C THR A 45 -8.03 2.24 6.72
N LEU A 46 -7.14 1.24 6.80
CA LEU A 46 -6.12 0.98 5.78
C LEU A 46 -6.75 0.44 4.49
N GLU A 47 -7.77 -0.42 4.61
CA GLU A 47 -8.51 -0.93 3.45
C GLU A 47 -9.29 0.18 2.75
N LEU A 48 -10.02 1.02 3.49
CA LEU A 48 -10.73 2.18 2.95
C LEU A 48 -9.78 3.19 2.30
N ASN A 49 -8.62 3.44 2.91
CA ASN A 49 -7.61 4.30 2.30
C ASN A 49 -7.02 3.67 1.04
N SER A 50 -6.80 2.35 1.03
CA SER A 50 -6.33 1.65 -0.16
C SER A 50 -7.36 1.65 -1.30
N LEU A 51 -8.65 1.51 -0.97
CA LEU A 51 -9.77 1.62 -1.91
C LEU A 51 -9.89 3.04 -2.47
N ALA A 52 -9.82 4.06 -1.61
CA ALA A 52 -9.85 5.45 -2.03
C ALA A 52 -8.64 5.80 -2.92
N LEU A 53 -7.45 5.26 -2.61
CA LEU A 53 -6.27 5.41 -3.44
C LEU A 53 -6.41 4.67 -4.78
N ALA A 54 -6.99 3.47 -4.79
CA ALA A 54 -7.25 2.71 -6.02
C ALA A 54 -8.23 3.44 -6.94
N GLN A 55 -9.33 3.97 -6.39
CA GLN A 55 -10.30 4.79 -7.13
C GLN A 55 -9.66 6.05 -7.72
N LYS A 56 -8.79 6.73 -6.98
CA LYS A 56 -8.06 7.91 -7.48
C LYS A 56 -7.13 7.56 -8.64
N MET A 57 -6.40 6.44 -8.55
CA MET A 57 -5.52 5.99 -9.64
C MET A 57 -6.32 5.57 -10.88
N GLU A 58 -7.50 4.99 -10.70
CA GLU A 58 -8.41 4.63 -11.79
C GLU A 58 -8.94 5.88 -12.51
N PHE A 59 -9.32 6.91 -11.74
CA PHE A 59 -9.77 8.20 -12.25
C PHE A 59 -8.66 8.98 -12.98
N GLU A 60 -7.43 8.98 -12.47
CA GLU A 60 -6.28 9.58 -13.16
C GLU A 60 -5.93 8.83 -14.46
N GLY A 61 -6.18 7.52 -14.53
CA GLY A 61 -5.96 6.70 -15.72
C GLY A 61 -7.01 6.90 -16.82
N THR A 62 -8.23 7.32 -16.48
CA THR A 62 -9.29 7.64 -17.45
C THR A 62 -9.12 9.03 -18.07
N ASP A 63 -8.68 10.01 -17.28
CA ASP A 63 -8.48 11.39 -17.74
C ASP A 63 -7.36 11.47 -18.82
N GLN A 64 -6.28 10.69 -18.63
CA GLN A 64 -5.18 10.59 -19.61
C GLN A 64 -5.57 9.88 -20.92
N ARG A 65 -6.64 9.06 -20.91
CA ARG A 65 -7.14 8.37 -22.12
C ARG A 65 -8.06 9.27 -22.94
N GLU A 66 -8.82 10.15 -22.30
CA GLU A 66 -9.69 11.11 -22.99
C GLU A 66 -8.88 12.24 -23.65
N VAL A 67 -7.86 12.80 -22.97
CA VAL A 67 -7.02 13.85 -23.55
C VAL A 67 -6.29 13.37 -24.82
N LYS A 68 -5.90 12.08 -24.89
CA LYS A 68 -5.27 11.50 -26.09
C LYS A 68 -6.24 11.13 -27.22
N MET A 69 -7.53 10.97 -26.95
CA MET A 69 -8.54 10.74 -28.00
C MET A 69 -9.06 12.05 -28.62
N VAL A 70 -8.94 13.18 -27.91
CA VAL A 70 -9.38 14.50 -28.40
C VAL A 70 -8.30 15.19 -29.26
N GLU A 71 -7.04 14.74 -29.20
CA GLU A 71 -5.93 15.26 -30.02
C GLU A 71 -5.72 14.51 -31.37
N LEU A 72 -6.74 13.85 -31.92
CA LEU A 72 -6.72 13.25 -33.27
C LEU A 72 -7.65 13.97 -34.25
#